data_AF-A0A351SYY9-F1
#
_entry.id   AF-A0A351SYY9-F1
#
_cell.length_a   1.000
_cell.length_b   1.000
_cell.length_c   1.000
_cell.angle_alpha   90.00
_cell.angle_beta   90.00
_cell.angle_gamma   90.00
#
_symmetry.space_group_name_H-M   'P 1'
#
loop_
_entity.id
_entity.type
_entity.pdbx_description
1 polymer ?
#
loop_
_entity_poly.entity_id
_entity_poly.type
_entity_poly.pdbx_seq_one_letter_code
_entity_poly.pdbx_strand_id
1 'polypeptide(L)' 'MLENIRIVLVEPKGSGNIGSVARAMKNMGLKDLAIVGGGRTKSFWARAMAVHA' A
#
# COMPACT_ATOMS: atom_id res chain seq x y z
N MET A 1 -17.99 -2.42 -7.95
CA MET A 1 -18.35 -1.80 -6.66
C MET A 1 -17.16 -1.16 -5.94
N LEU A 2 -15.93 -1.69 -6.04
CA LEU A 2 -14.79 -1.24 -5.23
C LEU A 2 -14.00 -0.03 -5.80
N GLU A 3 -14.31 0.45 -7.01
CA GLU A 3 -13.55 1.52 -7.69
C GLU A 3 -13.54 2.86 -6.94
N ASN A 4 -14.51 3.09 -6.05
CA ASN A 4 -14.63 4.33 -5.28
C ASN A 4 -14.13 4.21 -3.83
N ILE A 5 -13.37 3.16 -3.51
CA ILE A 5 -12.78 2.96 -2.18
C ILE A 5 -11.31 3.28 -2.23
N ARG A 6 -10.90 4.28 -1.45
CA ARG A 6 -9.50 4.62 -1.20
C ARG A 6 -9.05 4.12 0.16
N ILE A 7 -7.94 3.40 0.20
CA ILE A 7 -7.23 3.07 1.44
C ILE A 7 -6.24 4.21 1.73
N VAL A 8 -6.33 4.81 2.92
CA VAL A 8 -5.45 5.90 3.35
C VAL A 8 -4.59 5.43 4.50
N LEU A 9 -3.28 5.36 4.30
CA LEU A 9 -2.31 5.05 5.35
C LEU A 9 -1.74 6.34 5.93
N VAL A 10 -1.99 6.60 7.21
CA VAL A 10 -1.48 7.77 7.93
C VAL A 10 -0.28 7.36 8.78
N GLU A 11 0.86 8.02 8.56
CA GLU A 11 2.15 7.76 9.23
C GLU A 11 2.50 6.25 9.33
N PRO A 12 2.58 5.54 8.18
CA PRO A 12 2.92 4.12 8.20
C PRO A 12 4.32 3.90 8.79
N LYS A 13 4.39 3.14 9.89
CA LYS A 13 5.64 2.87 10.66
C LYS A 13 6.81 2.38 9.83
N GLY A 14 6.56 1.61 8.77
CA GLY A 14 7.59 1.00 7.95
C GLY A 14 7.13 0.78 6.53
N SER A 15 8.07 0.86 5.58
CA SER A 15 7.76 0.74 4.17
C SER A 15 7.31 -0.66 3.75
N GLY A 16 7.69 -1.71 4.48
CA GLY A 16 7.15 -3.06 4.30
C GLY A 16 5.64 -3.16 4.57
N ASN A 17 5.09 -2.31 5.44
CA ASN A 17 3.64 -2.25 5.68
C ASN A 17 2.90 -1.70 4.46
N ILE A 18 3.48 -0.71 3.78
CA ILE A 18 2.93 -0.15 2.54
C ILE A 18 2.84 -1.27 1.48
N GLY A 19 3.90 -2.04 1.30
CA GLY A 19 3.90 -3.17 0.36
C GLY A 19 2.89 -4.26 0.73
N SER A 20 2.83 -4.62 2.00
CA SER A 20 1.86 -5.63 2.50
C SER A 20 0.41 -5.19 2.27
N VAL A 21 0.11 -3.91 2.48
CA VAL A 21 -1.21 -3.32 2.22
C VAL A 21 -1.51 -3.29 0.72
N ALA A 22 -0.56 -2.89 -0.13
CA ALA A 22 -0.73 -2.91 -1.58
C ALA A 22 -1.06 -4.33 -2.09
N ARG A 23 -0.37 -5.36 -1.56
CA ARG A 23 -0.65 -6.77 -1.87
C ARG A 23 -2.06 -7.19 -1.44
N ALA A 24 -2.46 -6.82 -0.23
CA ALA A 24 -3.81 -7.09 0.26
C ALA A 24 -4.87 -6.41 -0.63
N MET A 25 -4.66 -5.15 -1.00
CA MET A 25 -5.54 -4.40 -1.90
C MET A 25 -5.70 -5.09 -3.25
N LYS A 26 -4.59 -5.48 -3.89
CA LYS A 26 -4.63 -6.21 -5.17
C LYS A 26 -5.46 -7.48 -5.08
N ASN A 27 -5.26 -8.29 -4.04
CA ASN A 27 -6.01 -9.54 -3.83
C ASN A 27 -7.50 -9.29 -3.60
N MET A 28 -7.87 -8.13 -3.05
CA MET A 28 -9.26 -7.75 -2.77
C MET A 28 -9.89 -6.91 -3.89
N GLY A 29 -9.18 -6.62 -4.99
CA GLY A 29 -9.69 -5.81 -6.10
C GLY A 29 -9.76 -4.30 -5.81
N LEU A 30 -9.04 -3.82 -4.80
CA LEU A 30 -8.89 -2.40 -4.48
C LEU A 30 -7.69 -1.80 -5.23
N LYS A 31 -7.82 -0.54 -5.66
CA LYS A 31 -6.85 0.08 -6.58
C LYS A 31 -6.34 1.46 -6.16
N ASP A 32 -7.00 2.11 -5.20
CA ASP A 32 -6.65 3.48 -4.79
C ASP A 32 -6.01 3.48 -3.39
N LEU A 33 -4.71 3.74 -3.34
CA LEU A 33 -3.91 3.84 -2.11
C LEU A 33 -3.33 5.26 -2.00
N ALA A 34 -3.62 5.94 -0.89
CA ALA A 34 -2.98 7.19 -0.53
C ALA A 34 -2.16 7.04 0.75
N ILE A 35 -1.11 7.85 0.86
CA ILE A 35 -0.23 7.89 2.03
C ILE A 35 -0.13 9.33 2.51
N VAL A 36 -0.32 9.52 3.80
CA VAL A 36 -0.14 10.79 4.50
C VAL A 36 1.03 10.63 5.46
N GLY A 37 2.03 11.51 5.38
CA GLY A 37 3.22 11.47 6.24
C GLY A 37 4.44 10.78 5.62
N GLY A 38 5.35 10.28 6.46
CA GLY A 38 6.71 9.83 6.11
C GLY A 38 6.87 8.51 5.35
N GLY A 39 5.90 8.08 4.54
CA GLY A 39 5.92 6.77 3.89
C GLY A 39 6.85 6.66 2.68
N ARG A 40 7.72 5.64 2.66
CA ARG A 40 8.68 5.37 1.56
C ARG A 40 8.23 4.23 0.64
N THR A 41 7.55 4.57 -0.46
CA THR A 41 7.03 3.61 -1.45
C THR A 41 8.10 2.97 -2.35
N LYS A 42 9.21 3.67 -2.61
CA LYS A 42 10.29 3.19 -3.51
C LYS A 42 11.42 2.43 -2.80
N SER A 43 11.22 2.04 -1.54
CA SER A 43 12.23 1.28 -0.79
C SER A 43 12.24 -0.20 -1.17
N PHE A 44 13.35 -0.89 -0.86
CA PHE A 44 13.47 -2.34 -1.01
C PHE A 44 12.31 -3.08 -0.32
N TRP A 45 12.04 -2.78 0.95
CA TRP A 45 11.01 -3.46 1.73
C TRP A 45 9.59 -3.20 1.20
N ALA A 46 9.29 -2.01 0.69
CA ALA A 46 7.99 -1.75 0.07
C ALA A 46 7.77 -2.66 -1.15
N ARG A 47 8.77 -2.79 -2.02
CA ARG A 47 8.69 -3.66 -3.20
C ARG A 47 8.65 -5.14 -2.83
N ALA A 48 9.55 -5.57 -1.95
CA ALA A 48 9.63 -6.96 -1.51
C ALA A 48 8.32 -7.45 -0.89
N MET A 49 7.66 -6.61 -0.07
CA MET A 49 6.40 -6.96 0.57
C MET A 49 5.19 -6.83 -0.37
N ALA A 50 5.25 -5.95 -1.38
CA ALA A 50 4.21 -5.81 -2.40
C ALA A 50 4.19 -6.98 -3.41
N VAL A 51 5.34 -7.64 -3.62
CA VAL A 51 5.51 -8.70 -4.61
C VAL A 51 5.22 -8.18 -6.03
N HIS A 52 4.02 -8.42 -6.57
CA HIS A 52 3.59 -7.98 -7.90
C HIS A 52 2.41 -7.00 -7.85
N ALA A 53 2.15 -6.42 -6.67
CA ALA A 53 1.14 -5.40 -6.48
C ALA A 53 1.64 -4.01 -6.89
#